data_AF-G2LHL6-F1
#
_entry.id   AF-G2LHL6-F1
#
_cell.length_a   1.000
_cell.length_b   1.000
_cell.length_c   1.000
_cell.angle_alpha   90.00
_cell.angle_beta   90.00
_cell.angle_gamma   90.00
#
_symmetry.space_group_name_H-M   'P 1'
#
loop_
_entity.id
_entity.type
_entity.pdbx_description
1 polymer ?
#
loop_
_entity_poly.entity_id
_entity_poly.type
_entity_poly.pdbx_seq_one_letter_code
_entity_poly.pdbx_strand_id
1 'polypeptide(L)'
;MSNPEVQYRLKLAQGFLEEARHDLQLGRWRSCADNSQLAAENAAKALLALIGPVGRTHNPGEMLLKALEEGCFPWTTGDRVRQVAECVGSRRAF
;
A
#
# COMPACT_ATOMS: atom_id res chain seq x y z
N MET A 1 -11.10 13.86 -12.03
CA MET A 1 -12.01 13.85 -10.86
C MET A 1 -11.26 13.19 -9.70
N SER A 2 -11.22 13.83 -8.52
CA SER A 2 -10.59 13.23 -7.33
C SER A 2 -11.38 12.01 -6.92
N ASN A 3 -10.83 10.80 -7.06
CA ASN A 3 -11.44 9.58 -6.54
C ASN A 3 -11.43 9.66 -4.99
N PRO A 4 -12.59 9.78 -4.31
CA PRO A 4 -12.63 9.89 -2.85
C PRO A 4 -11.99 8.70 -2.13
N GLU A 5 -12.03 7.52 -2.76
CA GLU A 5 -11.37 6.32 -2.23
C GLU A 5 -9.84 6.47 -2.20
N VAL A 6 -9.24 7.06 -3.24
CA VAL A 6 -7.78 7.34 -3.27
C VAL A 6 -7.41 8.21 -2.09
N GLN A 7 -8.15 9.31 -1.86
CA GLN A 7 -7.87 10.24 -0.76
C GLN A 7 -8.07 9.59 0.61
N TYR A 8 -9.14 8.81 0.76
CA TYR A 8 -9.41 8.06 1.99
C TYR A 8 -8.30 7.04 2.30
N ARG A 9 -7.93 6.21 1.32
CA ARG A 9 -6.87 5.20 1.47
C ARG A 9 -5.51 5.83 1.73
N LEU A 10 -5.18 6.92 1.05
CA LEU A 10 -3.93 7.62 1.29
C LEU A 10 -3.85 8.19 2.71
N LYS A 11 -4.94 8.78 3.22
CA LYS A 11 -5.00 9.24 4.63
C LYS A 11 -4.83 8.10 5.63
N LEU A 12 -5.47 6.96 5.40
CA LEU A 12 -5.27 5.78 6.25
C LEU A 12 -3.81 5.30 6.21
N ALA A 13 -3.22 5.21 5.02
CA ALA A 13 -1.84 4.79 4.86
C ALA A 13 -0.87 5.71 5.63
N GLN A 14 -1.10 7.02 5.58
CA GLN A 14 -0.33 8.02 6.32
C GLN A 14 -0.50 7.85 7.84
N GLY A 15 -1.73 7.73 8.33
CA GLY A 15 -2.00 7.54 9.76
C GLY A 15 -1.34 6.29 10.33
N PHE A 16 -1.49 5.14 9.66
CA PHE A 16 -0.83 3.91 10.10
C PHE A 16 0.70 3.99 10.02
N LEU A 17 1.26 4.72 9.05
CA LEU A 17 2.71 4.94 8.98
C LEU A 17 3.22 5.78 10.15
N GLU A 18 2.47 6.81 10.56
CA GLU A 18 2.80 7.60 11.74
C GLU A 18 2.74 6.76 13.02
N GLU A 19 1.69 5.96 13.19
CA GLU A 19 1.57 5.02 14.32
C GLU A 19 2.71 4.01 14.36
N ALA A 20 3.06 3.40 13.22
CA ALA A 20 4.19 2.48 13.12
C ALA A 20 5.52 3.14 13.52
N ARG A 21 5.74 4.41 13.15
CA ARG A 21 6.94 5.16 13.54
C ARG A 21 6.98 5.44 15.03
N HIS A 22 5.84 5.76 15.65
CA HIS A 22 5.76 5.91 17.11
C HIS A 22 6.01 4.59 17.83
N ASP A 23 5.41 3.49 17.36
CA ASP A 23 5.61 2.17 17.94
C ASP A 23 7.06 1.69 17.83
N LEU A 24 7.74 2.01 16.72
CA LEU A 24 9.16 1.78 16.55
C LEU A 24 10.00 2.50 17.62
N GLN A 25 9.72 3.78 17.87
CA GLN A 25 10.43 4.57 18.89
C GLN A 25 10.22 4.02 20.31
N LEU A 26 9.04 3.45 20.57
CA LEU A 26 8.67 2.89 21.87
C LEU A 26 9.04 1.40 22.03
N GLY A 27 9.65 0.77 21.02
CA GLY A 27 9.99 -0.66 21.04
C GLY A 27 8.76 -1.59 21.02
N ARG A 28 7.61 -1.12 20.54
CA ARG A 28 6.36 -1.88 20.42
C ARG A 28 6.33 -2.67 19.12
N TRP A 29 7.22 -3.67 19.01
CA TRP A 29 7.51 -4.37 17.75
C TRP A 29 6.28 -4.97 17.05
N ARG A 30 5.36 -5.59 17.80
CA ARG A 30 4.14 -6.18 17.22
C ARG A 30 3.25 -5.10 16.58
N SER A 31 2.93 -4.05 17.34
CA SER A 31 2.12 -2.93 16.83
C SER A 31 2.80 -2.21 15.67
N CYS A 32 4.13 -2.03 15.74
CA CYS A 32 4.91 -1.48 14.63
C CYS A 32 4.77 -2.31 13.35
N ALA A 33 4.86 -3.64 13.44
CA ALA A 33 4.72 -4.52 12.28
C ALA A 33 3.29 -4.51 11.72
N ASP A 34 2.28 -4.59 12.58
CA ASP A 34 0.86 -4.56 12.19
C ASP A 34 0.51 -3.24 11.49
N ASN A 35 0.90 -2.11 12.09
CA ASN A 35 0.68 -0.78 11.52
C ASN A 35 1.46 -0.56 10.22
N SER A 36 2.68 -1.10 10.09
CA SER A 36 3.43 -1.06 8.83
C SER A 36 2.72 -1.83 7.71
N GLN A 37 2.14 -2.99 8.02
CA GLN A 37 1.38 -3.79 7.06
C GLN A 37 0.11 -3.05 6.60
N LEU A 38 -0.63 -2.45 7.53
CA LEU A 38 -1.83 -1.66 7.22
C LEU A 38 -1.50 -0.40 6.41
N ALA A 39 -0.38 0.26 6.69
CA ALA A 39 0.11 1.40 5.91
C ALA A 39 0.37 1.00 4.46
N ALA A 40 1.15 -0.08 4.25
CA ALA A 40 1.47 -0.59 2.92
C ALA A 40 0.22 -1.05 2.16
N GLU A 41 -0.70 -1.76 2.82
CA GLU A 41 -1.93 -2.26 2.20
C GLU A 41 -2.85 -1.11 1.73
N ASN A 42 -3.01 -0.07 2.55
CA ASN A 42 -3.81 1.10 2.15
C ASN A 42 -3.12 1.91 1.07
N ALA A 43 -1.78 2.05 1.09
CA ALA A 43 -1.05 2.69 -0.01
C ALA A 43 -1.23 1.94 -1.33
N ALA A 44 -1.17 0.60 -1.31
CA ALA A 44 -1.37 -0.22 -2.49
C ALA A 44 -2.80 -0.08 -3.04
N LYS A 45 -3.81 -0.09 -2.16
CA LYS A 45 -5.20 0.14 -2.55
C LYS A 45 -5.45 1.55 -3.08
N ALA A 46 -4.77 2.57 -2.55
CA ALA A 46 -4.83 3.92 -3.11
C ALA A 46 -4.30 3.98 -4.54
N LEU A 47 -3.18 3.30 -4.82
CA LEU A 47 -2.61 3.21 -6.17
C LEU A 47 -3.53 2.45 -7.14
N LEU A 48 -4.11 1.33 -6.71
CA LEU A 48 -5.09 0.60 -7.52
C LEU A 48 -6.36 1.45 -7.78
N ALA A 49 -6.78 2.27 -6.82
CA ALA A 49 -7.92 3.16 -6.98
C ALA A 49 -7.68 4.30 -8.00
N LEU A 50 -6.43 4.59 -8.37
CA LEU A 50 -6.11 5.54 -9.45
C LEU A 50 -6.41 4.95 -10.83
N ILE A 51 -6.29 3.63 -10.98
CA ILE A 51 -6.44 2.94 -12.27
C ILE A 51 -7.85 2.37 -12.47
N GLY A 52 -8.61 2.15 -11.40
CA GLY A 52 -9.99 1.70 -11.48
C GLY A 52 -10.60 1.33 -10.12
N PRO A 53 -11.85 0.85 -10.08
CA PRO A 53 -12.49 0.39 -8.85
C PRO A 53 -11.70 -0.75 -8.18
N VAL A 54 -11.46 -0.63 -6.88
CA VAL A 54 -10.73 -1.66 -6.11
C VAL A 54 -11.73 -2.61 -5.43
N GLY A 55 -11.84 -3.81 -5.97
CA GLY A 55 -12.64 -4.87 -5.35
C GLY A 55 -12.05 -5.39 -4.03
N ARG A 56 -12.74 -6.34 -3.40
CA ARG A 56 -12.16 -7.12 -2.29
C ARG A 56 -11.01 -7.96 -2.85
N THR A 57 -9.78 -7.52 -2.61
CA THR A 57 -8.57 -8.27 -2.97
C THR A 57 -7.80 -8.68 -1.73
N HIS A 58 -7.33 -9.92 -1.73
CA HIS A 58 -6.43 -10.45 -0.71
C HIS A 58 -4.95 -10.28 -1.10
N ASN A 59 -4.66 -9.84 -2.33
CA ASN A 59 -3.29 -9.68 -2.81
C ASN A 59 -3.11 -8.39 -3.66
N PRO A 60 -3.12 -7.21 -3.02
CA PRO A 60 -2.96 -5.94 -3.73
C PRO A 60 -1.56 -5.79 -4.37
N GLY A 61 -0.55 -6.53 -3.90
CA GLY A 61 0.81 -6.50 -4.47
C GLY A 61 0.87 -7.08 -5.87
N GLU A 62 0.34 -8.30 -6.06
CA GLU A 62 0.24 -8.93 -7.39
C GLU A 62 -0.55 -8.06 -8.37
N MET A 63 -1.63 -7.43 -7.91
CA MET A 63 -2.41 -6.52 -8.75
C MET A 63 -1.61 -5.28 -9.19
N LEU A 64 -0.78 -4.72 -8.32
CA LEU A 64 0.09 -3.59 -8.69
C LEU A 64 1.19 -4.00 -9.67
N LEU A 65 1.80 -5.16 -9.49
CA LEU A 65 2.80 -5.68 -10.42
C LEU A 65 2.18 -5.90 -11.81
N LYS A 66 1.00 -6.52 -11.87
CA LYS A 66 0.26 -6.67 -13.11
C LYS A 66 -0.09 -5.33 -13.77
N ALA A 67 -0.55 -4.35 -12.98
CA ALA A 67 -0.84 -3.02 -13.50
C ALA A 67 0.42 -2.28 -14.01
N LEU A 68 1.59 -2.55 -13.45
CA LEU A 68 2.87 -2.05 -13.98
C LEU A 68 3.22 -2.69 -15.32
N GLU A 69 3.03 -4.00 -15.45
CA GLU A 69 3.24 -4.74 -16.71
C GLU A 69 2.28 -4.25 -17.82
N GLU A 70 1.05 -3.93 -17.47
CA GLU A 70 0.03 -3.39 -18.37
C GLU A 70 0.23 -1.89 -18.70
N GLY A 71 1.25 -1.24 -18.12
CA GLY A 71 1.57 0.17 -18.39
C GLY A 71 0.57 1.17 -17.78
N CYS A 72 -0.15 0.79 -16.72
CA CYS A 72 -1.15 1.64 -16.08
C CYS A 72 -0.55 2.80 -15.25
N PHE A 73 0.76 2.83 -15.07
CA PHE A 73 1.47 3.89 -14.35
C PHE A 73 2.54 4.54 -15.24
N PRO A 74 2.80 5.85 -15.10
CA PRO A 74 3.94 6.49 -15.73
C PRO A 74 5.25 5.83 -15.32
N TRP A 75 6.18 5.70 -16.27
CA TRP A 75 7.51 5.12 -16.04
C TRP A 75 8.29 5.85 -14.94
N THR A 76 8.07 7.16 -14.77
CA THR A 76 8.68 7.99 -13.72
C THR A 76 8.27 7.57 -12.30
N THR A 77 7.14 6.89 -12.16
CA THR A 77 6.62 6.40 -10.88
C THR A 77 6.71 4.89 -10.73
N GLY A 78 7.11 4.16 -11.77
CA GLY A 78 7.06 2.70 -11.82
C GLY A 78 7.82 2.03 -10.66
N ASP A 79 9.02 2.50 -10.36
CA ASP A 79 9.83 1.93 -9.27
C ASP A 79 9.21 2.16 -7.90
N ARG A 80 8.57 3.32 -7.68
CA ARG A 80 7.88 3.61 -6.41
C ARG A 80 6.64 2.74 -6.23
N VAL A 81 5.90 2.50 -7.31
CA VAL A 81 4.75 1.59 -7.30
C VAL A 81 5.21 0.16 -7.02
N ARG A 82 6.33 -0.27 -7.62
CA ARG A 82 6.92 -1.60 -7.37
C ARG A 82 7.32 -1.78 -5.91
N GLN A 83 7.97 -0.78 -5.31
CA GLN A 83 8.32 -0.80 -3.88
C GLN A 83 7.09 -0.99 -2.98
N VAL A 84 5.98 -0.30 -3.28
CA VAL A 84 4.72 -0.48 -2.54
C VAL A 84 4.18 -1.90 -2.72
N ALA A 85 4.26 -2.46 -3.94
CA ALA A 85 3.82 -3.82 -4.23
C ALA A 85 4.61 -4.88 -3.43
N GLU A 86 5.92 -4.71 -3.33
CA GLU A 86 6.82 -5.61 -2.56
C GLU A 86 6.48 -5.61 -1.06
N CYS A 87 6.15 -4.46 -0.49
CA CYS A 87 5.75 -4.33 0.92
C CYS A 87 4.48 -5.11 1.28
N VAL A 88 3.58 -5.34 0.32
CA VAL A 88 2.30 -6.03 0.55
C VAL A 88 2.27 -7.46 -0.01
N GLY A 89 3.18 -7.81 -0.92
CA GLY A 89 3.31 -9.15 -1.51
C GLY A 89 3.97 -10.19 -0.59
N SER A 90 4.57 -9.75 0.52
CA SER A 90 5.37 -10.58 1.42
C SER A 90 4.53 -11.39 2.44
N ARG A 91 3.33 -11.87 2.08
CA ARG A 91 2.65 -12.93 2.87
C ARG A 91 3.18 -14.30 2.49
N ARG A 92 4.43 -14.60 2.88
CA ARG A 92 4.89 -15.98 3.07
C ARG A 92 5.62 -16.10 4.41
N ALA A 93 4.99 -16.87 5.29
CA ALA A 93 5.54 -17.54 6.46
C ALA A 93 6.04 -16.66 7.62
N PHE A 94 5.15 -16.39 8.58
CA PHE A 94 5.46 -16.59 9.99
C PHE A 94 4.40 -17.53 10.58
#